data_AF-A0A4R8QMN9-F1
#
_entry.id   AF-A0A4R8QMN9-F1
#
_cell.length_a   1.000
_cell.length_b   1.000
_cell.length_c   1.000
_cell.angle_alpha   90.00
_cell.angle_beta   90.00
_cell.angle_gamma   90.00
#
_symmetry.space_group_name_H-M   'P 1'
#
loop_
_entity.id
_entity.type
_entity.pdbx_description
1 polymer ?
#
loop_
_entity_poly.entity_id
_entity_poly.type
_entity_poly.pdbx_seq_one_letter_code
_entity_poly.pdbx_strand_id
1 'polypeptide(L)'
;MNAGVAGIVVHGSNGKAVHLSREDRSAMIRCAADTIYQEGHETRMPLIVGCGAQSTRETIQLCRDAFKSGVSHALVLLPSYCGDLITDEKVVQYFHAVADASLIPVVIYNFPTAAAGRDLSSDTILHIAKHPNIVGVKLTCGNTGKLARVADKAPAGFFAAGGSADFILQGQVVGANGMITGLANIAPRTCVRIMQLAAEGKVAEATRLQAVVARGDWIAFQTGFVGGKAAIGYFEHK
;
A
#
# COMPACT_ATOMS: atom_id res chain seq x y z
N MET A 1 15.59 5.87 -1.43
CA MET A 1 15.78 6.19 0.01
C MET A 1 16.11 7.67 0.20
N ASN A 2 17.12 8.20 -0.48
CA ASN A 2 17.58 9.61 -0.42
C ASN A 2 16.50 10.69 -0.66
N ALA A 3 15.35 10.34 -1.24
CA ALA A 3 14.22 11.24 -1.43
C ALA A 3 13.31 11.39 -0.19
N GLY A 4 13.60 10.68 0.90
CA GLY A 4 12.84 10.76 2.16
C GLY A 4 11.58 9.88 2.21
N VAL A 5 11.46 8.88 1.34
CA VAL A 5 10.36 7.90 1.42
C VAL A 5 10.48 7.05 2.68
N ALA A 6 9.35 6.79 3.35
CA ALA A 6 9.34 6.10 4.64
C ALA A 6 9.37 4.56 4.55
N GLY A 7 9.21 3.99 3.35
CA GLY A 7 9.05 2.55 3.15
C GLY A 7 9.06 2.17 1.67
N ILE A 8 9.33 0.89 1.38
CA ILE A 8 9.22 0.33 0.03
C ILE A 8 8.15 -0.75 0.03
N VAL A 9 7.34 -0.75 -1.02
CA VAL A 9 6.35 -1.80 -1.27
C VAL A 9 6.65 -2.49 -2.58
N VAL A 10 6.90 -3.80 -2.54
CA VAL A 10 7.00 -4.64 -3.74
C VAL A 10 5.76 -5.52 -3.88
N HIS A 11 5.52 -6.03 -5.09
CA HIS A 11 4.36 -6.88 -5.41
C HIS A 11 2.99 -6.23 -5.14
N GLY A 12 2.89 -4.90 -5.13
CA GLY A 12 1.61 -4.23 -5.35
C GLY A 12 1.14 -4.37 -6.81
N SER A 13 0.03 -3.74 -7.16
CA SER A 13 -0.46 -3.71 -8.56
C SER A 13 0.58 -3.18 -9.55
N ASN A 14 1.31 -2.12 -9.18
CA ASN A 14 2.42 -1.58 -9.99
C ASN A 14 3.62 -2.54 -10.09
N GLY A 15 3.80 -3.40 -9.08
CA GLY A 15 4.82 -4.45 -9.06
C GLY A 15 4.45 -5.68 -9.89
N LYS A 16 3.27 -5.69 -10.54
CA LYS A 16 2.79 -6.77 -11.42
C LYS A 16 2.74 -8.16 -10.75
N ALA A 17 2.48 -8.22 -9.44
CA ALA A 17 2.56 -9.48 -8.68
C ALA A 17 1.83 -10.67 -9.31
N VAL A 18 0.68 -10.41 -9.94
CA VAL A 18 -0.15 -11.44 -10.60
C VAL A 18 0.49 -12.07 -11.85
N HIS A 19 1.55 -11.46 -12.40
CA HIS A 19 2.27 -11.95 -13.58
C HIS A 19 3.59 -12.65 -13.22
N LEU A 20 3.95 -12.69 -11.94
CA LEU A 20 5.24 -13.19 -11.50
C LEU A 20 5.11 -14.62 -11.01
N SER A 21 6.08 -15.48 -11.36
CA SER A 21 6.22 -16.78 -10.73
C SER A 21 6.58 -16.61 -9.25
N ARG A 22 6.46 -17.69 -8.46
CA ARG A 22 6.86 -17.67 -7.05
C ARG A 22 8.36 -17.42 -6.90
N GLU A 23 9.14 -17.94 -7.84
CA GLU A 23 10.59 -17.77 -7.95
C GLU A 23 10.94 -16.31 -8.25
N ASP A 24 10.26 -15.69 -9.24
CA ASP A 24 10.44 -14.27 -9.58
C ASP A 24 10.12 -13.38 -8.39
N ARG A 25 9.01 -13.67 -7.70
CA ARG A 25 8.63 -12.95 -6.47
C ARG A 25 9.72 -13.04 -5.42
N SER A 26 10.23 -14.25 -5.18
CA SER A 26 11.30 -14.45 -4.20
C SER A 26 12.58 -13.70 -4.58
N ALA A 27 12.97 -13.73 -5.85
CA ALA A 27 14.13 -12.99 -6.35
C ALA A 27 13.97 -11.47 -6.21
N MET A 28 12.80 -10.93 -6.53
CA MET A 28 12.51 -9.50 -6.38
C MET A 28 12.50 -9.04 -4.92
N ILE A 29 11.99 -9.87 -3.99
CA ILE A 29 12.03 -9.55 -2.56
C ILE A 29 13.47 -9.49 -2.06
N ARG A 30 14.30 -10.48 -2.41
CA ARG A 30 15.72 -10.50 -2.02
C ARG A 30 16.46 -9.28 -2.56
N CYS A 31 16.28 -8.97 -3.84
CA CYS A 31 16.88 -7.78 -4.46
C CYS A 31 16.48 -6.49 -3.73
N ALA A 32 15.20 -6.31 -3.39
CA ALA A 32 14.74 -5.15 -2.64
C ALA A 32 15.30 -5.11 -1.22
N ALA A 33 15.33 -6.25 -0.51
CA ALA A 33 15.87 -6.36 0.84
C ALA A 33 17.37 -6.08 0.89
N ASP A 34 18.15 -6.66 -0.03
CA ASP A 34 19.59 -6.46 -0.16
C ASP A 34 19.90 -4.99 -0.47
N THR A 35 19.14 -4.37 -1.39
CA THR A 35 19.29 -2.94 -1.71
C THR A 35 19.00 -2.06 -0.48
N ILE A 36 17.92 -2.34 0.27
CA ILE A 36 17.61 -1.60 1.50
C ILE A 36 18.72 -1.79 2.54
N TYR A 37 19.25 -3.00 2.68
CA TYR A 37 20.33 -3.28 3.63
C TYR A 37 21.64 -2.54 3.27
N GLN A 38 21.98 -2.49 1.98
CA GLN A 38 23.20 -1.86 1.47
C GLN A 38 23.13 -0.34 1.39
N GLU A 39 21.96 0.22 1.08
CA GLU A 39 21.84 1.66 0.77
C GLU A 39 21.01 2.40 1.84
N GLY A 40 20.37 1.68 2.75
CA GLY A 40 19.49 2.23 3.80
C GLY A 40 20.15 2.43 5.15
N HIS A 41 21.48 2.53 5.21
CA HIS A 41 22.26 2.54 6.47
C HIS A 41 21.79 3.59 7.50
N GLU A 42 21.21 4.70 7.05
CA GLU A 42 20.74 5.79 7.93
C GLU A 42 19.30 5.60 8.43
N THR A 43 18.53 4.64 7.89
CA THR A 43 17.13 4.46 8.29
C THR A 43 16.67 3.02 8.11
N ARG A 44 16.15 2.40 9.17
CA ARG A 44 15.51 1.08 9.09
C ARG A 44 14.20 1.19 8.30
N MET A 45 14.28 0.98 6.99
CA MET A 45 13.15 1.13 6.08
C MET A 45 12.30 -0.16 6.05
N PRO A 46 10.98 -0.10 6.34
CA PRO A 46 10.11 -1.25 6.19
C PRO A 46 10.00 -1.64 4.71
N LEU A 47 10.24 -2.92 4.44
CA LEU A 47 9.88 -3.58 3.19
C LEU A 47 8.52 -4.26 3.38
N ILE A 48 7.53 -3.83 2.62
CA ILE A 48 6.17 -4.40 2.58
C ILE A 48 6.04 -5.19 1.29
N VAL A 49 5.46 -6.40 1.35
CA VAL A 49 5.30 -7.27 0.18
C VAL A 49 3.84 -7.59 -0.06
N GLY A 50 3.38 -7.41 -1.29
CA GLY A 50 2.09 -7.94 -1.73
C GLY A 50 2.05 -9.47 -1.64
N CYS A 51 1.19 -10.00 -0.78
CA CYS A 51 0.99 -11.43 -0.53
C CYS A 51 -0.43 -11.91 -0.83
N GLY A 52 -1.34 -11.02 -1.24
CA GLY A 52 -2.70 -11.39 -1.64
C GLY A 52 -2.72 -12.38 -2.81
N ALA A 53 -3.67 -13.33 -2.75
CA ALA A 53 -3.93 -14.33 -3.77
C ALA A 53 -5.42 -14.69 -3.79
N GLN A 54 -5.86 -15.51 -4.76
CA GLN A 54 -7.28 -15.88 -4.90
C GLN A 54 -7.74 -16.97 -3.93
N SER A 55 -6.85 -17.48 -3.06
CA SER A 55 -7.20 -18.43 -2.01
C SER A 55 -6.49 -18.11 -0.69
N THR A 56 -7.12 -18.46 0.44
CA THR A 56 -6.54 -18.34 1.79
C THR A 56 -5.22 -19.12 1.88
N ARG A 57 -5.21 -20.36 1.40
CA ARG A 57 -4.03 -21.24 1.42
C ARG A 57 -2.84 -20.62 0.72
N GLU A 58 -3.04 -20.10 -0.49
CA GLU A 58 -1.97 -19.48 -1.26
C GLU A 58 -1.51 -18.15 -0.64
N THR A 59 -2.44 -17.34 -0.13
CA THR A 59 -2.10 -16.09 0.58
C THR A 59 -1.19 -16.38 1.78
N ILE A 60 -1.52 -17.40 2.59
CA ILE A 60 -0.69 -17.83 3.72
C ILE A 60 0.69 -18.30 3.25
N GLN A 61 0.76 -19.07 2.17
CA GLN A 61 2.04 -19.52 1.61
C GLN A 61 2.93 -18.35 1.20
N LEU A 62 2.35 -17.34 0.55
CA LEU A 62 3.08 -16.13 0.12
C LEU A 62 3.53 -15.27 1.31
N CYS A 63 2.74 -15.20 2.39
CA CYS A 63 3.17 -14.54 3.63
C CYS A 63 4.37 -15.26 4.27
N ARG A 64 4.36 -16.60 4.27
CA ARG A 64 5.49 -17.40 4.78
C ARG A 64 6.76 -17.23 3.93
N ASP A 65 6.61 -17.16 2.61
CA ASP A 65 7.75 -16.93 1.71
C ASP A 65 8.34 -15.54 1.88
N ALA A 66 7.49 -14.53 2.09
CA ALA A 66 7.91 -13.18 2.44
C ALA A 66 8.69 -13.15 3.78
N PHE A 67 8.15 -13.78 4.83
CA PHE A 67 8.83 -13.87 6.13
C PHE A 67 10.24 -14.47 6.02
N LYS A 68 10.38 -15.59 5.29
CA LYS A 68 11.68 -16.24 5.05
C LYS A 68 12.71 -15.36 4.35
N SER A 69 12.25 -14.30 3.67
CA SER A 69 13.09 -13.38 2.92
C SER A 69 13.39 -12.07 3.68
N GLY A 70 13.10 -12.01 5.00
CA GLY A 70 13.42 -10.85 5.84
C GLY A 70 12.46 -9.67 5.71
N VAL A 71 11.27 -9.89 5.13
CA VAL A 71 10.25 -8.87 4.90
C VAL A 71 9.60 -8.46 6.22
N SER A 72 9.23 -7.18 6.33
CA SER A 72 8.63 -6.65 7.56
C SER A 72 7.11 -6.80 7.64
N HIS A 73 6.39 -6.67 6.52
CA HIS A 73 4.92 -6.67 6.49
C HIS A 73 4.38 -7.30 5.21
N ALA A 74 3.22 -7.95 5.31
CA ALA A 74 2.43 -8.40 4.16
C ALA A 74 1.37 -7.37 3.80
N LEU A 75 1.17 -7.12 2.50
CA LEU A 75 0.04 -6.35 1.96
C LEU A 75 -0.92 -7.32 1.27
N VAL A 76 -2.15 -7.43 1.77
CA VAL A 76 -3.08 -8.49 1.35
C VAL A 76 -4.34 -7.88 0.74
N LEU A 77 -4.50 -8.09 -0.57
CA LEU A 77 -5.74 -7.82 -1.30
C LEU A 77 -6.68 -9.01 -1.15
N LEU A 78 -7.97 -8.74 -0.97
CA LEU A 78 -8.99 -9.78 -0.86
C LEU A 78 -9.12 -10.62 -2.15
N PRO A 79 -9.48 -11.91 -2.05
CA PRO A 79 -9.84 -12.74 -3.20
C PRO A 79 -11.12 -12.22 -3.86
N SER A 80 -11.11 -12.08 -5.18
CA SER A 80 -12.21 -11.41 -5.90
C SER A 80 -12.81 -12.23 -7.04
N TYR A 81 -12.18 -13.34 -7.44
CA TYR A 81 -12.65 -14.14 -8.57
C TYR A 81 -14.08 -14.69 -8.37
N CYS A 82 -14.39 -15.16 -7.14
CA CYS A 82 -15.72 -15.63 -6.76
C CYS A 82 -16.49 -14.57 -5.94
N GLY A 83 -16.40 -13.29 -6.31
CA GLY A 83 -16.79 -12.14 -5.48
C GLY A 83 -18.20 -12.21 -4.87
N ASP A 84 -19.22 -12.55 -5.67
CA ASP A 84 -20.62 -12.59 -5.22
C ASP A 84 -20.89 -13.67 -4.15
N LEU A 85 -20.02 -14.69 -4.05
CA LEU A 85 -20.13 -15.78 -3.08
C LEU A 85 -19.40 -15.48 -1.77
N ILE A 86 -18.62 -14.40 -1.72
CA ILE A 86 -17.82 -13.98 -0.58
C ILE A 86 -18.59 -12.89 0.16
N THR A 87 -19.26 -13.25 1.24
CA THR A 87 -19.93 -12.30 2.14
C THR A 87 -18.90 -11.52 2.95
N ASP A 88 -19.30 -10.39 3.55
CA ASP A 88 -18.41 -9.61 4.42
C ASP A 88 -17.89 -10.42 5.62
N GLU A 89 -18.74 -11.30 6.18
CA GLU A 89 -18.33 -12.27 7.20
C GLU A 89 -17.19 -13.19 6.71
N LYS A 90 -17.30 -13.71 5.48
CA LYS A 90 -16.22 -14.52 4.87
C LYS A 90 -14.96 -13.70 4.60
N VAL A 91 -15.08 -12.41 4.29
CA VAL A 91 -13.92 -11.51 4.16
C VAL A 91 -13.22 -11.36 5.50
N VAL A 92 -13.97 -11.14 6.58
CA VAL A 92 -13.41 -11.07 7.94
C VAL A 92 -12.67 -12.36 8.28
N GLN A 93 -13.33 -13.51 8.09
CA GLN A 93 -12.74 -14.83 8.33
C GLN A 93 -11.48 -15.06 7.48
N TYR A 94 -11.48 -14.62 6.22
CA TYR A 94 -10.30 -14.70 5.36
C TYR A 94 -9.12 -13.92 5.94
N PHE A 95 -9.31 -12.66 6.32
CA PHE A 95 -8.23 -11.84 6.86
C PHE A 95 -7.75 -12.35 8.22
N HIS A 96 -8.65 -12.80 9.10
CA HIS A 96 -8.27 -13.39 10.38
C HIS A 96 -7.49 -14.69 10.18
N ALA A 97 -7.94 -15.60 9.31
CA ALA A 97 -7.20 -16.83 9.01
C ALA A 97 -5.81 -16.57 8.41
N VAL A 98 -5.65 -15.54 7.56
CA VAL A 98 -4.34 -15.12 7.06
C VAL A 98 -3.48 -14.55 8.18
N ALA A 99 -4.06 -13.71 9.04
CA ALA A 99 -3.35 -13.06 10.14
C ALA A 99 -2.93 -14.04 11.24
N ASP A 100 -3.74 -15.05 11.57
CA ASP A 100 -3.42 -16.14 12.50
C ASP A 100 -2.20 -16.95 12.04
N ALA A 101 -2.10 -17.20 10.73
CA ALA A 101 -1.06 -18.04 10.15
C ALA A 101 0.18 -17.26 9.66
N SER A 102 0.11 -15.93 9.62
CA SER A 102 1.21 -15.08 9.13
C SER A 102 2.23 -14.80 10.22
N LEU A 103 3.50 -15.03 9.90
CA LEU A 103 4.64 -14.74 10.78
C LEU A 103 5.09 -13.27 10.71
N ILE A 104 4.47 -12.47 9.84
CA ILE A 104 4.67 -11.03 9.71
C ILE A 104 3.34 -10.30 9.83
N PRO A 105 3.32 -9.06 10.33
CA PRO A 105 2.13 -8.24 10.37
C PRO A 105 1.49 -8.03 9.00
N VAL A 106 0.16 -7.97 8.98
CA VAL A 106 -0.66 -7.87 7.77
C VAL A 106 -1.29 -6.48 7.66
N VAL A 107 -1.15 -5.89 6.48
CA VAL A 107 -1.81 -4.64 6.06
C VAL A 107 -2.90 -5.00 5.06
N ILE A 108 -4.13 -4.59 5.34
CA ILE A 108 -5.27 -4.77 4.44
C ILE A 108 -5.04 -3.93 3.18
N TYR A 109 -5.25 -4.49 2.01
CA TYR A 109 -5.28 -3.74 0.76
C TYR A 109 -6.71 -3.66 0.24
N ASN A 110 -7.30 -2.46 0.27
CA ASN A 110 -8.61 -2.20 -0.31
C ASN A 110 -8.46 -1.46 -1.65
N PHE A 111 -8.66 -2.18 -2.77
CA PHE A 111 -8.59 -1.62 -4.12
C PHE A 111 -9.70 -2.19 -5.01
N PRO A 112 -10.87 -1.55 -5.05
CA PRO A 112 -12.05 -2.09 -5.75
C PRO A 112 -11.80 -2.40 -7.22
N THR A 113 -11.08 -1.54 -7.94
CA THR A 113 -10.75 -1.75 -9.36
C THR A 113 -9.96 -3.04 -9.59
N ALA A 114 -9.08 -3.42 -8.66
CA ALA A 114 -8.32 -4.67 -8.74
C ALA A 114 -9.02 -5.86 -8.07
N ALA A 115 -10.16 -5.62 -7.42
CA ALA A 115 -10.92 -6.61 -6.63
C ALA A 115 -12.35 -6.79 -7.14
N ALA A 116 -12.55 -6.75 -8.47
CA ALA A 116 -13.85 -6.95 -9.13
C ALA A 116 -14.96 -6.03 -8.58
N GLY A 117 -14.62 -4.79 -8.25
CA GLY A 117 -15.55 -3.80 -7.70
C GLY A 117 -15.82 -3.93 -6.19
N ARG A 118 -15.27 -4.95 -5.52
CA ARG A 118 -15.46 -5.12 -4.08
C ARG A 118 -14.74 -4.02 -3.30
N ASP A 119 -15.52 -3.17 -2.65
CA ASP A 119 -15.03 -2.09 -1.79
C ASP A 119 -15.40 -2.36 -0.33
N LEU A 120 -14.39 -2.56 0.52
CA LEU A 120 -14.62 -2.83 1.94
C LEU A 120 -15.13 -1.57 2.65
N SER A 121 -16.21 -1.70 3.42
CA SER A 121 -16.71 -0.60 4.24
C SER A 121 -15.73 -0.24 5.36
N SER A 122 -15.87 0.96 5.95
CA SER A 122 -15.08 1.30 7.15
C SER A 122 -15.37 0.34 8.31
N ASP A 123 -16.61 -0.13 8.44
CA ASP A 123 -17.02 -1.00 9.54
C ASP A 123 -16.41 -2.40 9.39
N THR A 124 -16.39 -2.93 8.17
CA THR A 124 -15.71 -4.20 7.84
C THR A 124 -14.21 -4.11 8.11
N ILE A 125 -13.56 -3.01 7.69
CA ILE A 125 -12.12 -2.78 7.95
C ILE A 125 -11.83 -2.71 9.45
N LEU A 126 -12.62 -1.94 10.20
CA LEU A 126 -12.46 -1.80 11.65
C LEU A 126 -12.75 -3.11 12.39
N HIS A 127 -13.65 -3.94 11.88
CA HIS A 127 -13.88 -5.27 12.42
C HIS A 127 -12.66 -6.19 12.21
N ILE A 128 -12.08 -6.19 11.00
CA ILE A 128 -10.86 -6.96 10.70
C ILE A 128 -9.70 -6.47 11.59
N ALA A 129 -9.56 -5.16 11.76
CA ALA A 129 -8.50 -4.50 12.54
C ALA A 129 -8.48 -4.87 14.03
N LYS A 130 -9.51 -5.53 14.56
CA LYS A 130 -9.50 -6.05 15.95
C LYS A 130 -8.48 -7.17 16.16
N HIS A 131 -8.03 -7.83 15.10
CA HIS A 131 -7.04 -8.89 15.19
C HIS A 131 -5.64 -8.30 15.39
N PRO A 132 -4.85 -8.73 16.39
CA PRO A 132 -3.59 -8.07 16.78
C PRO A 132 -2.51 -8.08 15.69
N ASN A 133 -2.54 -9.07 14.79
CA ASN A 133 -1.60 -9.17 13.67
C ASN A 133 -2.06 -8.40 12.40
N ILE A 134 -3.22 -7.73 12.44
CA ILE A 134 -3.66 -6.79 11.41
C ILE A 134 -3.27 -5.38 11.86
N VAL A 135 -2.27 -4.79 11.20
CA VAL A 135 -1.62 -3.55 11.68
C VAL A 135 -1.87 -2.33 10.80
N GLY A 136 -2.65 -2.48 9.73
CA GLY A 136 -2.97 -1.32 8.88
C GLY A 136 -3.91 -1.61 7.74
N VAL A 137 -4.22 -0.54 7.00
CA VAL A 137 -4.95 -0.57 5.73
C VAL A 137 -4.34 0.41 4.73
N LYS A 138 -4.32 -0.01 3.47
CA LYS A 138 -4.10 0.81 2.29
C LYS A 138 -5.41 0.98 1.54
N LEU A 139 -5.90 2.21 1.44
CA LEU A 139 -7.15 2.57 0.76
C LEU A 139 -6.89 3.18 -0.63
N THR A 140 -7.06 2.40 -1.69
CA THR A 140 -7.00 2.89 -3.09
C THR A 140 -8.40 3.20 -3.66
N CYS A 141 -9.44 3.22 -2.84
CA CYS A 141 -10.81 3.54 -3.27
C CYS A 141 -11.10 5.04 -3.47
N GLY A 142 -10.15 5.95 -3.18
CA GLY A 142 -10.32 7.41 -3.32
C GLY A 142 -11.27 8.06 -2.30
N ASN A 143 -11.96 7.27 -1.48
CA ASN A 143 -12.90 7.76 -0.47
C ASN A 143 -12.19 8.30 0.78
N THR A 144 -11.95 9.61 0.82
CA THR A 144 -11.31 10.29 1.96
C THR A 144 -12.17 10.29 3.22
N GLY A 145 -13.49 10.24 3.10
CA GLY A 145 -14.40 10.09 4.25
C GLY A 145 -14.27 8.72 4.93
N LYS A 146 -14.02 7.66 4.15
CA LYS A 146 -13.67 6.33 4.69
C LYS A 146 -12.32 6.36 5.40
N LEU A 147 -11.32 7.01 4.79
CA LEU A 147 -10.00 7.17 5.40
C LEU A 147 -10.09 7.91 6.74
N ALA A 148 -10.87 8.99 6.83
CA ALA A 148 -11.13 9.71 8.08
C ALA A 148 -11.72 8.80 9.17
N ARG A 149 -12.78 8.04 8.85
CA ARG A 149 -13.41 7.11 9.81
C ARG A 149 -12.46 6.02 10.30
N VAL A 150 -11.60 5.50 9.43
CA VAL A 150 -10.63 4.48 9.81
C VAL A 150 -9.49 5.07 10.64
N ALA A 151 -8.94 6.23 10.23
CA ALA A 151 -7.88 6.90 10.98
C ALA A 151 -8.31 7.30 12.40
N ASP A 152 -9.58 7.69 12.58
CA ASP A 152 -10.16 8.05 13.88
C ASP A 152 -10.43 6.83 14.78
N LYS A 153 -10.98 5.75 14.23
CA LYS A 153 -11.53 4.64 15.03
C LYS A 153 -10.64 3.40 15.11
N ALA A 154 -9.57 3.32 14.31
CA ALA A 154 -8.70 2.16 14.34
C ALA A 154 -7.92 2.07 15.67
N PRO A 155 -7.46 0.87 16.06
CA PRO A 155 -6.65 0.70 17.26
C PRO A 155 -5.39 1.57 17.24
N ALA A 156 -4.88 1.91 18.41
CA ALA A 156 -3.63 2.66 18.53
C ALA A 156 -2.48 1.94 17.79
N GLY A 157 -1.69 2.69 17.03
CA GLY A 157 -0.60 2.15 16.21
C GLY A 157 -1.03 1.54 14.87
N PHE A 158 -2.32 1.54 14.53
CA PHE A 158 -2.81 1.06 13.24
C PHE A 158 -2.45 2.04 12.12
N PHE A 159 -1.84 1.53 11.05
CA PHE A 159 -1.44 2.32 9.88
C PHE A 159 -2.61 2.49 8.90
N ALA A 160 -3.27 3.65 8.93
CA ALA A 160 -4.28 4.05 7.94
C ALA A 160 -3.64 4.92 6.85
N ALA A 161 -3.54 4.39 5.63
CA ALA A 161 -2.94 5.11 4.52
C ALA A 161 -3.81 5.09 3.27
N GLY A 162 -3.71 6.15 2.47
CA GLY A 162 -4.26 6.13 1.13
C GLY A 162 -3.37 5.35 0.17
N GLY A 163 -3.90 5.10 -1.02
CA GLY A 163 -3.24 4.33 -2.07
C GLY A 163 -2.96 5.08 -3.38
N SER A 164 -3.11 6.40 -3.41
CA SER A 164 -2.90 7.25 -4.60
C SER A 164 -2.38 8.62 -4.18
N ALA A 165 -1.50 9.22 -4.99
CA ALA A 165 -0.91 10.52 -4.66
C ALA A 165 -1.90 11.68 -4.83
N ASP A 166 -3.04 11.44 -5.49
CA ASP A 166 -4.07 12.43 -5.82
C ASP A 166 -4.71 13.10 -4.59
N PHE A 167 -4.58 12.49 -3.41
CA PHE A 167 -5.19 12.98 -2.17
C PHE A 167 -4.27 12.93 -0.93
N ILE A 168 -2.94 13.16 -1.09
CA ILE A 168 -1.98 13.16 0.02
C ILE A 168 -2.37 14.17 1.11
N LEU A 169 -2.55 15.44 0.75
CA LEU A 169 -2.90 16.49 1.71
C LEU A 169 -4.21 16.20 2.43
N GLN A 170 -5.24 15.77 1.70
CA GLN A 170 -6.55 15.43 2.25
C GLN A 170 -6.42 14.29 3.26
N GLY A 171 -5.59 13.28 2.96
CA GLY A 171 -5.25 12.22 3.89
C GLY A 171 -4.59 12.76 5.17
N GLN A 172 -3.62 13.66 5.05
CA GLN A 172 -2.96 14.28 6.21
C GLN A 172 -3.94 15.05 7.10
N VAL A 173 -4.86 15.82 6.50
CA VAL A 173 -5.87 16.59 7.24
C VAL A 173 -6.77 15.69 8.09
N VAL A 174 -7.11 14.49 7.59
CA VAL A 174 -7.99 13.56 8.30
C VAL A 174 -7.26 12.55 9.19
N GLY A 175 -5.97 12.76 9.45
CA GLY A 175 -5.18 11.93 10.37
C GLY A 175 -4.60 10.64 9.76
N ALA A 176 -4.56 10.51 8.44
CA ALA A 176 -3.90 9.36 7.80
C ALA A 176 -2.39 9.35 8.08
N ASN A 177 -1.83 8.18 8.35
CA ASN A 177 -0.40 8.01 8.65
C ASN A 177 0.50 8.20 7.41
N GLY A 178 -0.05 8.06 6.20
CA GLY A 178 0.72 8.27 4.98
C GLY A 178 0.03 7.81 3.70
N MET A 179 0.85 7.50 2.69
CA MET A 179 0.41 7.14 1.34
C MET A 179 1.28 6.04 0.74
N ILE A 180 0.67 4.97 0.23
CA ILE A 180 1.36 3.97 -0.59
C ILE A 180 0.98 4.22 -2.05
N THR A 181 1.78 5.00 -2.76
CA THR A 181 1.46 5.48 -4.12
C THR A 181 2.49 5.06 -5.18
N GLY A 182 2.00 4.84 -6.40
CA GLY A 182 2.84 4.55 -7.57
C GLY A 182 3.64 5.78 -8.05
N LEU A 183 3.06 6.98 -7.97
CA LEU A 183 3.72 8.21 -8.44
C LEU A 183 5.01 8.53 -7.68
N ALA A 184 5.14 8.04 -6.44
CA ALA A 184 6.37 8.17 -5.67
C ALA A 184 7.58 7.45 -6.30
N ASN A 185 7.40 6.57 -7.28
CA ASN A 185 8.52 6.04 -8.06
C ASN A 185 9.13 7.08 -9.01
N ILE A 186 8.34 8.09 -9.42
CA ILE A 186 8.74 9.12 -10.38
C ILE A 186 9.04 10.45 -9.67
N ALA A 187 8.15 10.86 -8.75
CA ALA A 187 8.23 12.12 -8.03
C ALA A 187 8.20 11.94 -6.50
N PRO A 188 9.13 11.16 -5.91
CA PRO A 188 9.12 10.87 -4.47
C PRO A 188 9.26 12.11 -3.60
N ARG A 189 10.22 13.00 -3.93
CA ARG A 189 10.48 14.23 -3.14
C ARG A 189 9.25 15.12 -3.07
N THR A 190 8.52 15.24 -4.18
CA THR A 190 7.29 16.05 -4.26
C THR A 190 6.20 15.47 -3.37
N CYS A 191 6.02 14.15 -3.37
CA CYS A 191 5.04 13.48 -2.51
C CYS A 191 5.39 13.68 -1.02
N VAL A 192 6.66 13.48 -0.65
CA VAL A 192 7.15 13.69 0.73
C VAL A 192 6.98 15.15 1.16
N ARG A 193 7.26 16.11 0.26
CA ARG A 193 7.16 17.53 0.56
C ARG A 193 5.73 17.95 0.90
N ILE A 194 4.70 17.38 0.28
CA ILE A 194 3.30 17.67 0.64
C ILE A 194 3.04 17.29 2.10
N MET A 195 3.49 16.11 2.53
CA MET A 195 3.31 15.66 3.92
C MET A 195 4.07 16.57 4.91
N GLN A 196 5.30 16.97 4.57
CA GLN A 196 6.08 17.91 5.39
C GLN A 196 5.39 19.27 5.51
N LEU A 197 4.92 19.84 4.40
CA LEU A 197 4.20 21.12 4.41
C LEU A 197 2.92 21.06 5.24
N ALA A 198 2.20 19.93 5.19
CA ALA A 198 1.03 19.71 6.04
C ALA A 198 1.42 19.69 7.52
N ALA A 199 2.48 18.97 7.88
CA ALA A 199 3.00 18.92 9.26
C ALA A 199 3.53 20.27 9.76
N GLU A 200 4.11 21.08 8.87
CA GLU A 200 4.57 22.45 9.14
C GLU A 200 3.41 23.46 9.24
N GLY A 201 2.15 23.06 9.01
CA GLY A 201 0.99 23.96 8.98
C GLY A 201 0.92 24.87 7.75
N LYS A 202 1.76 24.64 6.73
CA LYS A 202 1.82 25.42 5.48
C LYS A 202 0.77 24.96 4.47
N VAL A 203 -0.50 25.00 4.87
CA VAL A 203 -1.64 24.44 4.12
C VAL A 203 -1.80 25.06 2.73
N ALA A 204 -1.55 26.36 2.57
CA ALA A 204 -1.67 27.03 1.27
C ALA A 204 -0.62 26.53 0.26
N GLU A 205 0.62 26.32 0.70
CA GLU A 205 1.69 25.78 -0.13
C GLU A 205 1.44 24.29 -0.44
N ALA A 206 1.05 23.51 0.58
CA ALA A 206 0.68 22.12 0.41
C ALA A 206 -0.45 21.94 -0.60
N THR A 207 -1.48 22.80 -0.55
CA THR A 207 -2.62 22.78 -1.49
C THR A 207 -2.17 23.01 -2.94
N ARG A 208 -1.30 23.99 -3.17
CA ARG A 208 -0.76 24.25 -4.52
C ARG A 208 0.03 23.06 -5.04
N LEU A 209 0.88 22.47 -4.20
CA LEU A 209 1.69 21.32 -4.57
C LEU A 209 0.83 20.07 -4.78
N GLN A 210 -0.19 19.85 -3.94
CA GLN A 210 -1.17 18.78 -4.11
C GLN A 210 -1.88 18.87 -5.46
N ALA A 211 -2.26 20.07 -5.91
CA ALA A 211 -2.89 20.25 -7.22
C ALA A 211 -1.97 19.85 -8.39
N VAL A 212 -0.66 20.08 -8.27
CA VAL A 212 0.33 19.63 -9.27
C VAL A 212 0.45 18.11 -9.26
N VAL A 213 0.59 17.53 -8.06
CA VAL A 213 0.71 16.07 -7.87
C VAL A 213 -0.55 15.35 -8.35
N ALA A 214 -1.74 15.88 -8.06
CA ALA A 214 -3.02 15.35 -8.52
C ALA A 214 -3.09 15.20 -10.04
N ARG A 215 -2.71 16.26 -10.79
CA ARG A 215 -2.65 16.19 -12.26
C ARG A 215 -1.66 15.14 -12.75
N GLY A 216 -0.51 14.98 -12.08
CA GLY A 216 0.47 13.96 -12.41
C GLY A 216 -0.02 12.53 -12.11
N ASP A 217 -0.63 12.31 -10.95
CA ASP A 217 -1.15 11.01 -10.51
C ASP A 217 -2.30 10.57 -11.42
N TRP A 218 -3.14 11.50 -11.87
CA TRP A 218 -4.20 11.21 -12.84
C TRP A 218 -3.65 10.60 -14.14
N ILE A 219 -2.61 11.19 -14.72
CA ILE A 219 -1.96 10.64 -15.93
C ILE A 219 -1.27 9.31 -15.64
N ALA A 220 -0.61 9.18 -14.49
CA ALA A 220 0.02 7.93 -14.06
C ALA A 220 -1.02 6.82 -13.87
N PHE A 221 -2.20 7.14 -13.35
CA PHE A 221 -3.30 6.21 -13.18
C PHE A 221 -3.86 5.74 -14.53
N GLN A 222 -4.12 6.68 -15.46
CA GLN A 222 -4.65 6.36 -16.79
C GLN A 222 -3.70 5.46 -17.60
N THR A 223 -2.39 5.67 -17.46
CA THR A 223 -1.37 4.87 -18.17
C THR A 223 -0.94 3.62 -17.40
N GLY A 224 -1.36 3.49 -16.15
CA GLY A 224 -1.09 2.37 -15.27
C GLY A 224 0.41 2.09 -15.08
N PHE A 225 0.72 0.84 -14.76
CA PHE A 225 2.11 0.40 -14.56
C PHE A 225 2.98 0.53 -15.83
N VAL A 226 2.38 0.56 -17.03
CA VAL A 226 3.11 0.66 -18.30
C VAL A 226 3.71 2.06 -18.41
N GLY A 227 2.87 3.10 -18.29
CA GLY A 227 3.33 4.49 -18.28
C GLY A 227 4.24 4.79 -17.11
N GLY A 228 3.94 4.26 -15.92
CA GLY A 228 4.81 4.38 -14.75
C GLY A 228 6.23 3.87 -15.00
N LYS A 229 6.37 2.66 -15.55
CA LYS A 229 7.69 2.08 -15.88
C LYS A 229 8.41 2.83 -17.00
N ALA A 230 7.68 3.26 -18.03
CA ALA A 230 8.26 4.06 -19.12
C ALA A 230 8.79 5.41 -18.61
N ALA A 231 8.05 6.06 -17.71
CA ALA A 231 8.46 7.31 -17.09
C ALA A 231 9.72 7.15 -16.24
N ILE A 232 9.82 6.08 -15.43
CA ILE A 232 11.03 5.78 -14.66
C ILE A 232 12.25 5.68 -15.60
N GLY A 233 12.16 4.87 -16.66
CA GLY A 233 13.26 4.75 -17.62
C GLY A 233 13.62 6.07 -18.31
N TYR A 234 12.64 6.93 -18.59
CA TYR A 234 12.91 8.25 -19.15
C TYR A 234 13.69 9.17 -18.19
N PHE A 235 13.34 9.16 -16.90
CA PHE A 235 13.97 10.03 -15.90
C PHE A 235 15.27 9.47 -15.33
N GLU A 236 15.53 8.16 -15.42
CA GLU A 236 16.83 7.56 -15.07
C GLU A 236 17.96 8.01 -16.03
N HIS A 237 17.60 8.40 -17.26
CA HIS A 237 18.56 8.83 -18.28
C HIS A 237 18.72 10.35 -18.39
N LYS A 238 18.20 11.12 -17.42
CA LYS A 238 18.33 12.59 -17.35
C LYS A 238 19.01 13.02 -16.06
#